data_AF-M5U035-F1
#
_entry.id   AF-M5U035-F1
#
_cell.length_a   1.000
_cell.length_b   1.000
_cell.length_c   1.000
_cell.angle_alpha   90.00
_cell.angle_beta   90.00
_cell.angle_gamma   90.00
#
_symmetry.space_group_name_H-M   'P 1'
#
loop_
_entity.id
_entity.type
_entity.pdbx_description
1 polymer ?
#
loop_
_entity_poly.entity_id
_entity_poly.type
_entity_poly.pdbx_seq_one_letter_code
_entity_poly.pdbx_strand_id
1 'polypeptide(L)'
;MTDQNKRLVIAAARRRFLRRLQDGPTTFTDAIRDLSIPDGLDGRVFGAMVAELHRDRIIRPVGYVPSSNRCCHSRLWELVDDSIGGAK
;
A
#
# COMPACT_ATOMS: atom_id res chain seq x y z
N MET A 1 -15.44 -14.32 -8.56
CA MET A 1 -13.98 -14.11 -8.43
C MET A 1 -13.42 -15.12 -7.44
N THR A 2 -12.46 -15.94 -7.86
CA THR A 2 -11.85 -16.99 -7.03
C THR A 2 -10.94 -16.38 -5.95
N ASP A 3 -10.76 -17.08 -4.83
CA ASP A 3 -9.87 -16.67 -3.73
C ASP A 3 -8.42 -16.43 -4.21
N GLN A 4 -7.97 -17.23 -5.19
CA GLN A 4 -6.66 -17.11 -5.83
C GLN A 4 -6.46 -15.77 -6.55
N ASN A 5 -7.46 -15.27 -7.27
CA ASN A 5 -7.35 -13.98 -7.96
C ASN A 5 -7.24 -12.82 -6.97
N LYS A 6 -7.94 -12.89 -5.83
CA LYS A 6 -7.83 -11.88 -4.77
C LYS A 6 -6.42 -11.84 -4.18
N ARG A 7 -5.83 -13.00 -3.87
CA ARG A 7 -4.46 -13.09 -3.35
C ARG A 7 -3.43 -12.52 -4.33
N LEU A 8 -3.60 -12.79 -5.63
CA LEU A 8 -2.71 -12.25 -6.66
C LEU A 8 -2.75 -10.73 -6.73
N VAL A 9 -3.95 -10.14 -6.65
CA VAL A 9 -4.12 -8.67 -6.66
C VAL A 9 -3.54 -8.04 -5.40
N ILE A 10 -3.79 -8.63 -4.22
CA ILE A 10 -3.21 -8.14 -2.95
C ILE A 10 -1.68 -8.22 -2.99
N ALA A 11 -1.11 -9.31 -3.49
CA ALA A 11 0.34 -9.45 -3.64
C ALA A 11 0.92 -8.44 -4.64
N ALA A 12 0.22 -8.16 -5.74
CA ALA A 12 0.62 -7.13 -6.70
C ALA A 12 0.57 -5.73 -6.08
N ALA A 13 -0.50 -5.40 -5.35
CA ALA A 13 -0.64 -4.14 -4.61
C ALA A 13 0.48 -3.98 -3.57
N ARG A 14 0.76 -5.02 -2.77
CA ARG A 14 1.84 -5.03 -1.77
C ARG A 14 3.19 -4.74 -2.42
N ARG A 15 3.54 -5.46 -3.49
CA ARG A 15 4.83 -5.26 -4.19
C ARG A 15 4.95 -3.87 -4.78
N ARG A 16 3.88 -3.34 -5.38
CA ARG A 16 3.88 -2.00 -5.97
C ARG A 16 4.03 -0.93 -4.88
N PHE A 17 3.34 -1.10 -3.76
CA PHE A 17 3.42 -0.20 -2.62
C PHE A 17 4.82 -0.18 -2.01
N LEU A 18 5.40 -1.34 -1.72
CA LEU A 18 6.76 -1.42 -1.17
C LEU A 18 7.81 -0.81 -2.12
N ARG A 19 7.72 -1.09 -3.43
CA ARG A 19 8.62 -0.46 -4.42
C ARG A 19 8.51 1.06 -4.42
N ARG A 20 7.29 1.60 -4.40
CA ARG A 20 7.11 3.05 -4.33
C ARG A 20 7.68 3.66 -3.05
N LEU A 21 7.62 2.93 -1.93
CA LEU A 21 8.20 3.38 -0.66
C LEU A 21 9.74 3.37 -0.67
N GLN A 22 10.37 2.57 -1.53
CA GLN A 22 11.83 2.62 -1.75
C GLN A 22 12.23 3.93 -2.45
N ASP A 23 11.38 4.48 -3.32
CA ASP A 23 11.61 5.76 -3.99
C ASP A 23 11.35 6.97 -3.08
N GLY A 24 10.58 6.78 -2.00
CA GLY A 24 10.29 7.79 -0.99
C GLY A 24 8.89 7.67 -0.38
N PRO A 25 8.54 8.56 0.56
CA PRO A 25 7.24 8.49 1.22
C PRO A 25 6.06 8.63 0.23
N THR A 26 5.06 7.77 0.35
CA THR A 26 3.89 7.79 -0.54
C THR A 26 2.60 7.38 0.16
N THR A 27 1.46 7.71 -0.45
CA THR A 27 0.17 7.19 0.01
C THR A 27 -0.09 5.83 -0.62
N PHE A 28 -0.86 5.01 0.07
CA PHE A 28 -1.27 3.72 -0.51
C PHE A 28 -2.05 3.92 -1.82
N THR A 29 -2.99 4.87 -1.83
CA THR A 29 -3.84 5.19 -2.99
C THR A 29 -3.01 5.58 -4.22
N ASP A 30 -1.98 6.42 -4.04
CA ASP A 30 -1.10 6.82 -5.15
C ASP A 30 -0.25 5.65 -5.63
N ALA A 31 0.25 4.83 -4.72
CA ALA A 31 1.08 3.68 -5.08
C ALA A 31 0.32 2.65 -5.93
N ILE A 32 -0.98 2.47 -5.71
CA ILE A 32 -1.80 1.49 -6.44
C ILE A 32 -2.70 2.10 -7.52
N ARG A 33 -2.56 3.40 -7.83
CA ARG A 33 -3.44 4.12 -8.76
C ARG A 33 -3.60 3.45 -10.13
N ASP A 34 -2.54 2.84 -10.65
CA ASP A 34 -2.54 2.18 -11.97
C ASP A 34 -2.75 0.66 -11.88
N LEU A 35 -3.12 0.14 -10.71
CA LEU A 35 -3.43 -1.27 -10.54
C LEU A 35 -4.91 -1.49 -10.90
N SER A 36 -5.19 -2.34 -11.90
CA SER A 36 -6.55 -2.81 -12.13
C SER A 36 -7.02 -3.64 -10.95
N ILE A 37 -7.86 -3.03 -10.11
CA ILE A 37 -8.58 -3.71 -9.05
C ILE A 37 -9.82 -4.33 -9.69
N PRO A 38 -10.01 -5.67 -9.63
CA PRO A 38 -11.20 -6.30 -10.19
C PRO A 38 -12.46 -5.85 -9.47
N ASP A 39 -13.56 -5.76 -10.23
CA ASP A 39 -14.88 -5.48 -9.66
C ASP A 39 -15.25 -6.52 -8.59
N GLY A 40 -15.69 -6.03 -7.43
CA GLY A 40 -16.05 -6.86 -6.27
C GLY A 40 -14.90 -7.17 -5.31
N LEU A 41 -13.72 -6.57 -5.47
CA LEU A 41 -12.71 -6.55 -4.41
C LEU A 41 -12.98 -5.40 -3.44
N ASP A 42 -13.28 -5.72 -2.19
CA ASP A 42 -13.47 -4.71 -1.15
C ASP A 42 -12.14 -4.03 -0.83
N GLY A 43 -12.09 -2.70 -0.92
CA GLY A 43 -10.92 -1.89 -0.59
C GLY A 43 -10.40 -2.10 0.85
N ARG A 44 -11.22 -2.62 1.76
CA ARG A 44 -10.82 -3.00 3.13
C ARG A 44 -9.69 -4.03 3.17
N VAL A 45 -9.58 -4.91 2.17
CA VAL A 45 -8.49 -5.91 2.12
C VAL A 45 -7.13 -5.24 2.01
N PHE A 46 -7.06 -4.11 1.31
CA PHE A 46 -5.82 -3.34 1.21
C PHE A 46 -5.51 -2.60 2.50
N GLY A 47 -6.52 -2.10 3.20
CA GLY A 47 -6.36 -1.52 4.54
C GLY A 47 -5.78 -2.52 5.53
N ALA A 48 -6.27 -3.77 5.52
CA ALA A 48 -5.74 -4.85 6.34
C ALA A 48 -4.26 -5.16 6.02
N MET A 49 -3.92 -5.23 4.74
CA MET A 49 -2.53 -5.42 4.28
C MET A 49 -1.61 -4.29 4.77
N VAL A 50 -2.02 -3.02 4.66
CA VAL A 50 -1.22 -1.89 5.17
C VAL A 50 -1.07 -1.96 6.69
N ALA A 51 -2.13 -2.34 7.42
CA ALA A 51 -2.08 -2.50 8.87
C ALA A 51 -1.11 -3.62 9.30
N GLU A 52 -1.03 -4.71 8.54
CA GLU A 52 -0.07 -5.80 8.76
C GLU A 52 1.38 -5.32 8.58
N LEU A 53 1.68 -4.64 7.47
CA LEU A 53 3.02 -4.06 7.23
C LEU A 53 3.46 -3.08 8.32
N HIS A 54 2.53 -2.27 8.84
CA HIS A 54 2.80 -1.34 9.94
C HIS A 54 3.05 -2.09 11.26
N ARG A 55 2.25 -3.12 11.55
CA ARG A 55 2.44 -3.97 12.73
C ARG A 55 3.81 -4.66 12.71
N ASP A 56 4.22 -5.12 11.55
CA ASP A 56 5.50 -5.80 11.32
C ASP A 56 6.69 -4.83 11.25
N ARG A 57 6.45 -3.52 11.46
CA ARG A 57 7.45 -2.44 11.43
C ARG A 57 8.20 -2.33 10.09
N ILE A 58 7.58 -2.78 9.00
CA ILE A 58 8.11 -2.63 7.64
C ILE A 58 7.90 -1.20 7.15
N ILE A 59 6.78 -0.58 7.53
CA ILE A 59 6.42 0.79 7.18
C ILE A 59 6.02 1.58 8.44
N ARG A 60 6.13 2.91 8.39
CA ARG A 60 5.57 3.79 9.43
C ARG A 60 4.85 4.99 8.83
N PRO A 61 3.86 5.56 9.54
CA PRO A 61 3.24 6.81 9.13
C PRO A 61 4.20 7.98 9.34
N VAL A 62 4.27 8.88 8.35
CA VAL A 62 5.10 10.10 8.42
C VAL A 62 4.31 11.39 8.27
N GLY A 63 3.02 11.29 7.97
CA GLY A 63 2.18 12.45 7.82
C GLY A 63 0.91 12.14 7.05
N TYR A 64 0.34 13.19 6.50
CA TYR A 64 -0.93 13.16 5.79
C TYR A 64 -0.86 14.12 4.60
N VAL A 65 -1.42 13.71 3.46
CA VAL A 65 -1.58 14.58 2.29
C VAL A 65 -3.07 14.83 2.03
N PRO A 66 -3.42 16.02 1.52
CA PRO A 66 -4.77 16.30 1.03
C PRO A 66 -5.17 15.29 -0.04
N SER A 67 -6.34 14.66 0.14
CA SER A 67 -6.93 13.78 -0.86
C SER A 67 -8.17 14.43 -1.42
N SER A 68 -8.36 14.32 -2.74
CA SER A 68 -9.55 14.82 -3.45
C SER A 68 -10.84 14.09 -3.04
N ASN A 69 -10.73 12.95 -2.35
CA ASN A 69 -11.89 12.25 -1.79
C ASN A 69 -12.33 12.95 -0.49
N ARG A 70 -13.36 13.80 -0.65
CA ARG A 70 -14.19 14.65 0.25
C ARG A 70 -14.15 14.52 1.79
N CYS A 71 -13.46 13.59 2.44
CA CYS A 71 -13.55 13.44 3.90
C CYS A 71 -12.27 13.01 4.64
N CYS A 72 -11.16 12.61 3.97
CA CYS A 72 -10.02 12.06 4.71
C CYS A 72 -8.68 12.39 4.03
N HIS A 73 -7.77 13.04 4.78
CA HIS A 73 -6.38 13.11 4.37
C HIS A 73 -5.84 11.70 4.15
N SER A 74 -5.15 11.47 3.03
CA SER A 74 -4.50 10.18 2.78
C SER A 74 -3.22 10.13 3.60
N ARG A 75 -3.07 9.06 4.39
CA ARG A 75 -1.89 8.86 5.23
C ARG A 75 -0.67 8.59 4.35
N LEU A 76 0.40 9.32 4.63
CA LEU A 76 1.71 9.14 4.01
C LEU A 76 2.49 8.11 4.81
N TRP A 77 3.07 7.15 4.10
CA TRP A 77 3.86 6.06 4.65
C TRP A 77 5.28 6.15 4.13
N GLU A 78 6.23 5.68 4.92
CA GLU A 78 7.61 5.44 4.46
C GLU A 78 8.06 4.03 4.82
N LEU A 79 9.05 3.52 4.09
CA LEU A 79 9.71 2.26 4.41
C LEU A 79 10.62 2.46 5.63
N VAL A 80 10.60 1.50 6.55
CA VAL A 80 11.47 1.48 7.74
C VAL A 80 12.43 0.29 7.71
N ASP A 81 12.04 -0.78 7.02
CA ASP A 81 12.85 -1.97 6.89
C ASP A 81 13.72 -1.92 5.62
N ASP A 82 15.00 -1.63 5.82
CA ASP A 82 16.01 -1.56 4.77
C ASP A 82 16.30 -2.94 4.13
N SER A 83 15.91 -4.06 4.75
CA SER A 83 16.11 -5.41 4.19
C SER A 83 15.20 -5.71 3.00
N ILE A 84 14.07 -5.00 2.90
CA ILE A 84 13.14 -5.05 1.76
C ILE A 84 13.74 -4.32 0.54
N GLY A 85 14.75 -3.47 0.77
CA GLY A 85 15.36 -2.55 -0.20
C GLY A 85 16.31 -3.18 -1.22
N GLY A 86 16.81 -4.41 -1.02
CA GLY A 86 17.65 -5.11 -1.98
C GLY A 86 18.81 -4.29 -2.57
N ALA A 87 19.99 -4.40 -1.95
CA ALA A 87 21.29 -3.83 -2.34
C ALA A 87 21.56 -2.38 -1.91
N LYS A 88 22.38 -2.24 -0.88
CA LYS A 88 23.48 -1.25 -0.89
C LYS A 88 24.63 -1.83 -1.69
#